data_AF-A0A2J8IDD6-F1
#
_entry.id   AF-A0A2J8IDD6-F1
#
_cell.length_a   1.000
_cell.length_b   1.000
_cell.length_c   1.000
_cell.angle_alpha   90.00
_cell.angle_beta   90.00
_cell.angle_gamma   90.00
#
_symmetry.space_group_name_H-M   'P 1'
#
loop_
_entity.id
_entity.type
_entity.pdbx_description
1 polymer ?
#
loop_
_entity_poly.entity_id
_entity_poly.type
_entity_poly.pdbx_seq_one_letter_code
_entity_poly.pdbx_strand_id
1 'polypeptide(L)'
;MSKFLMKARPKSGPEDHAPRGAGKIPSFGQRAAILATSCALLIGVGAAGQATDTAAKVAATETQAAEAQSKLSFEQSEIQENPAQSPEPINVVPQAAEAAPAPAAEPAPAPAPEPAPAPAPEPAPAPEPAPAVAVNDPAGAQAYAAGQLASFGWAPDQMQCLQTLWTKESDWTTTATNPSSGAYGIVQSLPAEKMASAGADYLTNYRTQINWGLDYIQERYQSPCGALNFHYANNWY
;
A
#
# COMPACT_ATOMS: atom_id res chain seq x y z
N MET A 1 54.77 -18.41 -21.77
CA MET A 1 55.65 -17.30 -22.22
C MET A 1 54.90 -16.49 -23.28
N SER A 2 54.76 -15.17 -23.06
CA SER A 2 54.89 -14.08 -24.04
C SER A 2 54.23 -12.84 -23.49
N LYS A 3 55.11 -11.93 -23.05
CA LYS A 3 54.88 -10.54 -22.65
C LYS A 3 54.59 -9.68 -23.89
N PHE A 4 54.31 -8.40 -23.62
CA PHE A 4 54.26 -7.20 -24.48
C PHE A 4 52.83 -6.71 -24.75
N LEU A 5 52.45 -5.46 -24.50
CA LEU A 5 53.15 -4.30 -23.95
C LEU A 5 52.10 -3.25 -23.55
N MET A 6 52.23 -2.63 -22.37
CA MET A 6 51.54 -1.39 -22.01
C MET A 6 51.90 -0.26 -22.99
N LYS A 7 50.91 0.55 -23.40
CA LYS A 7 51.16 1.96 -23.74
C LYS A 7 50.10 2.86 -23.10
N ALA A 8 50.59 3.76 -22.26
CA ALA A 8 49.83 4.79 -21.58
C ALA A 8 49.56 6.02 -22.47
N ARG A 9 48.47 6.71 -22.11
CA ARG A 9 47.92 8.05 -22.44
C ARG A 9 48.85 9.12 -23.05
N PRO A 10 48.22 10.13 -23.70
CA PRO A 10 48.08 11.41 -22.98
C PRO A 10 46.63 11.91 -22.80
N LYS A 11 46.45 12.69 -21.72
CA LYS A 11 45.29 13.54 -21.42
C LYS A 11 45.31 14.78 -22.33
N SER A 12 44.15 15.21 -22.82
CA SER A 12 43.93 16.59 -23.29
C SER A 12 43.00 17.29 -22.30
N GLY A 13 43.41 18.49 -21.87
CA GLY A 13 42.79 19.28 -20.81
C GLY A 13 41.54 20.06 -21.23
N PRO A 14 41.01 20.89 -20.31
CA PRO A 14 39.76 21.62 -20.48
C PRO A 14 39.97 22.92 -21.27
N GLU A 15 39.06 23.25 -22.18
CA GLU A 15 39.03 24.55 -22.84
C GLU A 15 38.10 25.51 -22.11
N ASP A 16 38.73 26.58 -21.63
CA ASP A 16 38.19 27.75 -20.95
C ASP A 16 37.42 28.64 -21.95
N HIS A 17 36.13 28.88 -21.72
CA HIS A 17 35.37 29.93 -22.40
C HIS A 17 34.56 30.78 -21.40
N ALA A 18 35.13 31.92 -21.03
CA ALA A 18 34.40 33.11 -20.60
C ALA A 18 35.16 34.36 -21.09
N PRO A 19 34.45 35.42 -21.50
CA PRO A 19 34.42 36.57 -20.59
C PRO A 19 33.08 37.33 -20.50
N ARG A 20 32.78 37.71 -19.26
CA ARG A 20 32.26 39.00 -18.74
C ARG A 20 31.17 39.74 -19.52
N GLY A 21 29.99 39.80 -18.90
CA GLY A 21 29.06 40.93 -18.97
C GLY A 21 28.56 41.27 -17.56
N ALA A 22 28.97 42.42 -17.04
CA ALA A 22 28.58 42.95 -15.73
C ALA A 22 27.36 43.87 -15.85
N GLY A 23 26.40 43.76 -14.94
CA GLY A 23 25.27 44.70 -14.82
C GLY A 23 24.57 44.53 -13.47
N LYS A 24 24.62 45.59 -12.65
CA LYS A 24 24.26 45.65 -11.23
C LYS A 24 22.75 45.66 -10.95
N ILE A 25 22.38 45.05 -9.83
CA ILE A 25 21.13 45.27 -9.08
C ILE A 25 21.31 46.51 -8.17
N PRO A 26 20.25 47.28 -7.92
CA PRO A 26 19.90 47.56 -6.53
C PRO A 26 18.43 47.30 -6.22
N SER A 27 18.19 46.73 -5.03
CA SER A 27 16.88 46.64 -4.39
C SER A 27 16.54 47.97 -3.71
N PHE A 28 15.27 48.32 -3.58
CA PHE A 28 14.63 48.74 -2.31
C PHE A 28 13.12 48.80 -2.55
N GLY A 29 12.34 48.21 -1.64
CA GLY A 29 10.92 47.97 -1.82
C GLY A 29 10.01 49.18 -1.57
N GLN A 30 8.73 48.98 -1.85
CA GLN A 30 7.65 49.64 -1.11
C GLN A 30 6.36 48.85 -1.29
N ARG A 31 5.73 48.59 -0.15
CA ARG A 31 4.34 48.12 -0.04
C ARG A 31 3.43 49.26 -0.49
N ALA A 32 2.48 48.97 -1.38
CA ALA A 32 1.32 49.80 -1.59
C ALA A 32 0.12 48.91 -1.93
N ALA A 33 -0.69 48.64 -0.92
CA ALA A 33 -2.07 48.23 -1.12
C ALA A 33 -2.84 49.45 -1.65
N ILE A 34 -3.52 49.31 -2.78
CA ILE A 34 -4.56 50.24 -3.21
C ILE A 34 -5.77 49.41 -3.65
N LEU A 35 -6.75 49.35 -2.75
CA LEU A 35 -8.16 49.19 -3.08
C LEU A 35 -8.59 50.36 -3.98
N ALA A 36 -9.36 50.11 -5.04
CA ALA A 36 -10.68 50.74 -5.24
C ALA A 36 -11.26 50.52 -6.65
N THR A 37 -12.53 50.08 -6.63
CA THR A 37 -13.67 50.50 -7.49
C THR A 37 -13.67 50.31 -9.00
N SER A 38 -14.54 49.37 -9.40
CA SER A 38 -15.79 49.60 -10.15
C SER A 38 -15.79 49.99 -11.64
N CYS A 39 -16.43 49.08 -12.40
CA CYS A 39 -17.38 49.25 -13.52
C CYS A 39 -17.05 50.19 -14.70
N ALA A 40 -16.91 49.58 -15.88
CA ALA A 40 -17.46 50.12 -17.12
C ALA A 40 -18.00 48.97 -18.00
N LEU A 41 -19.34 48.96 -18.17
CA LEU A 41 -20.07 48.21 -19.19
C LEU A 41 -19.90 48.92 -20.54
N LEU A 42 -19.52 48.20 -21.60
CA LEU A 42 -19.93 48.55 -22.96
C LEU A 42 -20.20 47.29 -23.80
N ILE A 43 -21.28 47.43 -24.57
CA ILE A 43 -22.07 46.44 -25.28
C ILE A 43 -21.47 46.17 -26.68
N GLY A 44 -21.44 44.91 -27.10
CA GLY A 44 -21.19 44.50 -28.48
C GLY A 44 -22.16 43.39 -28.88
N VAL A 45 -23.11 43.73 -29.75
CA VAL A 45 -24.18 42.88 -30.31
C VAL A 45 -23.65 42.06 -31.49
N GLY A 46 -24.06 40.78 -31.57
CA GLY A 46 -24.40 40.15 -32.86
C GLY A 46 -23.68 38.85 -33.23
N ALA A 47 -24.32 37.70 -32.99
CA ALA A 47 -24.64 36.69 -34.02
C ALA A 47 -25.47 35.57 -33.39
N ALA A 48 -26.61 35.29 -34.00
CA ALA A 48 -27.64 34.35 -33.56
C ALA A 48 -27.22 32.88 -33.75
N GLY A 49 -27.59 32.01 -32.82
CA GLY A 49 -27.58 30.56 -33.02
C GLY A 49 -27.51 29.74 -31.73
N GLN A 50 -28.68 29.30 -31.24
CA GLN A 50 -28.88 28.08 -30.43
C GLN A 50 -28.12 27.97 -29.09
N ALA A 51 -28.70 28.48 -27.99
CA ALA A 51 -28.32 28.07 -26.62
C ALA A 51 -29.41 28.44 -25.59
N THR A 52 -30.62 27.92 -25.74
CA THR A 52 -31.61 27.93 -24.65
C THR A 52 -31.59 26.59 -23.93
N ASP A 53 -30.52 26.31 -23.18
CA ASP A 53 -30.53 25.27 -22.13
C ASP A 53 -29.46 25.47 -21.03
N THR A 54 -28.74 26.60 -21.04
CA THR A 54 -27.60 26.84 -20.12
C THR A 54 -27.83 28.06 -19.22
N ALA A 55 -29.07 28.34 -18.83
CA ALA A 55 -29.40 29.39 -17.87
C ALA A 55 -30.30 28.90 -16.70
N ALA A 56 -30.78 27.65 -16.75
CA ALA A 56 -31.58 27.07 -15.67
C ALA A 56 -30.78 26.25 -14.65
N LYS A 57 -29.49 25.99 -14.88
CA LYS A 57 -28.66 25.10 -14.03
C LYS A 57 -27.68 25.81 -13.09
N VAL A 58 -27.71 27.15 -13.01
CA VAL A 58 -26.84 27.93 -12.11
C VAL A 58 -27.60 28.55 -10.93
N ALA A 59 -28.94 28.53 -10.95
CA ALA A 59 -29.77 29.00 -9.83
C ALA A 59 -30.21 27.87 -8.84
N ALA A 60 -29.80 26.62 -9.07
CA ALA A 60 -30.17 25.47 -8.24
C ALA A 60 -29.02 24.92 -7.37
N THR A 61 -27.94 25.71 -7.19
CA THR A 61 -26.75 25.30 -6.43
C THR A 61 -26.38 26.29 -5.31
N GLU A 62 -27.36 27.01 -4.76
CA GLU A 62 -27.21 27.80 -3.52
C GLU A 62 -28.27 27.48 -2.45
N THR A 63 -29.14 26.48 -2.66
CA THR A 63 -30.18 26.08 -1.68
C THR A 63 -30.04 24.64 -1.17
N GLN A 64 -28.96 23.93 -1.51
CA GLN A 64 -28.66 22.59 -0.96
C GLN A 64 -27.32 22.56 -0.21
N ALA A 65 -27.04 23.61 0.55
CA ALA A 65 -25.96 23.66 1.55
C ALA A 65 -26.50 23.83 2.99
N ALA A 66 -27.82 23.67 3.19
CA ALA A 66 -28.51 23.91 4.47
C ALA A 66 -29.39 22.75 4.97
N GLU A 67 -29.27 21.54 4.40
CA GLU A 67 -29.94 20.32 4.92
C GLU A 67 -28.94 19.23 5.34
N ALA A 68 -27.68 19.62 5.56
CA ALA A 68 -26.60 18.74 6.03
C ALA A 68 -26.62 18.46 7.55
N GLN A 69 -27.72 18.67 8.27
CA GLN A 69 -27.72 18.66 9.75
C GLN A 69 -28.90 17.99 10.48
N SER A 70 -29.78 17.20 9.83
CA SER A 70 -30.90 16.58 10.58
C SER A 70 -31.30 15.14 10.22
N LYS A 71 -30.33 14.28 9.85
CA LYS A 71 -30.54 12.81 9.85
C LYS A 71 -29.36 12.00 10.42
N LEU A 72 -28.54 12.63 11.27
CA LEU A 72 -27.57 11.97 12.16
C LEU A 72 -28.14 11.93 13.57
N SER A 73 -29.19 11.14 13.82
CA SER A 73 -29.69 10.84 15.19
C SER A 73 -30.84 9.82 15.14
N PHE A 74 -30.61 8.60 14.67
CA PHE A 74 -31.40 7.43 15.10
C PHE A 74 -30.72 6.11 14.74
N GLU A 75 -29.47 5.90 15.17
CA GLU A 75 -28.88 4.55 15.24
C GLU A 75 -27.77 4.53 16.30
N GLN A 76 -28.11 5.12 17.45
CA GLN A 76 -27.40 4.93 18.71
C GLN A 76 -28.34 4.15 19.63
N SER A 77 -28.28 2.82 19.56
CA SER A 77 -28.55 1.89 20.68
C SER A 77 -28.29 0.45 20.23
N GLU A 78 -27.69 -0.33 21.12
CA GLU A 78 -27.45 -1.78 21.05
C GLU A 78 -26.26 -2.29 20.21
N ILE A 79 -25.06 -2.23 20.78
CA ILE A 79 -24.29 -3.47 21.02
C ILE A 79 -23.82 -3.45 22.48
N GLN A 80 -24.45 -4.35 23.22
CA GLN A 80 -24.22 -4.77 24.58
C GLN A 80 -22.74 -5.03 24.89
N GLU A 81 -22.33 -4.57 26.07
CA GLU A 81 -21.05 -4.78 26.72
C GLU A 81 -20.66 -6.26 26.80
N ASN A 82 -19.43 -6.59 26.38
CA ASN A 82 -18.76 -7.85 26.72
C ASN A 82 -17.45 -7.52 27.44
N PRO A 83 -17.42 -7.46 28.79
CA PRO A 83 -16.19 -7.18 29.50
C PRO A 83 -15.29 -8.42 29.51
N ALA A 84 -14.05 -8.19 29.06
CA ALA A 84 -12.92 -9.08 29.24
C ALA A 84 -12.71 -9.44 30.72
N GLN A 85 -12.46 -10.73 31.00
CA GLN A 85 -11.94 -11.19 32.29
C GLN A 85 -10.58 -11.86 32.10
N SER A 86 -9.61 -11.36 32.86
CA SER A 86 -8.31 -11.96 33.19
C SER A 86 -7.88 -11.36 34.54
N PRO A 87 -7.03 -12.01 35.36
CA PRO A 87 -7.32 -13.18 36.18
C PRO A 87 -7.08 -12.93 37.71
N GLU A 88 -7.28 -13.99 38.53
CA GLU A 88 -6.81 -14.22 39.92
C GLU A 88 -7.72 -13.77 41.10
N PRO A 89 -7.67 -14.40 42.33
CA PRO A 89 -6.57 -15.16 42.93
C PRO A 89 -6.88 -16.51 43.64
N ILE A 90 -5.78 -17.22 43.90
CA ILE A 90 -5.57 -18.39 44.77
C ILE A 90 -6.26 -18.20 46.13
N ASN A 91 -7.04 -19.20 46.58
CA ASN A 91 -7.45 -19.32 47.97
C ASN A 91 -7.11 -20.70 48.53
N VAL A 92 -6.29 -20.69 49.57
CA VAL A 92 -5.82 -21.81 50.37
C VAL A 92 -6.79 -22.02 51.52
N VAL A 93 -7.28 -23.24 51.72
CA VAL A 93 -7.98 -23.64 52.95
C VAL A 93 -7.17 -24.75 53.65
N PRO A 94 -6.81 -24.61 54.93
CA PRO A 94 -6.13 -25.66 55.69
C PRO A 94 -7.09 -26.51 56.54
N GLN A 95 -6.67 -27.77 56.77
CA GLN A 95 -6.85 -28.57 58.00
C GLN A 95 -8.25 -29.14 58.29
N ALA A 96 -8.44 -30.29 58.93
CA ALA A 96 -7.79 -31.60 59.01
C ALA A 96 -8.83 -32.51 59.68
N ALA A 97 -8.90 -33.79 59.32
CA ALA A 97 -9.47 -34.80 60.21
C ALA A 97 -8.76 -36.13 59.96
N GLU A 98 -8.28 -36.67 61.06
CA GLU A 98 -7.29 -37.70 61.26
C GLU A 98 -7.95 -39.08 61.27
N ALA A 99 -7.35 -40.04 60.56
CA ALA A 99 -7.47 -41.46 60.86
C ALA A 99 -6.21 -42.19 60.37
N ALA A 100 -5.42 -42.71 61.31
CA ALA A 100 -4.35 -43.68 61.09
C ALA A 100 -4.68 -44.97 61.88
N PRO A 101 -4.02 -46.12 61.65
CA PRO A 101 -3.44 -46.65 60.42
C PRO A 101 -3.96 -48.08 60.12
N ALA A 102 -4.01 -48.49 58.84
CA ALA A 102 -4.09 -49.91 58.46
C ALA A 102 -2.77 -50.31 57.78
N PRO A 103 -2.22 -51.51 58.03
CA PRO A 103 -0.88 -51.88 57.63
C PRO A 103 -0.74 -51.98 56.12
N ALA A 104 0.43 -51.56 55.63
CA ALA A 104 0.85 -51.59 54.25
C ALA A 104 0.63 -52.96 53.61
N ALA A 105 -0.23 -53.02 52.61
CA ALA A 105 -0.19 -54.08 51.61
C ALA A 105 1.00 -53.80 50.69
N GLU A 106 1.85 -54.81 50.48
CA GLU A 106 2.89 -54.78 49.45
C GLU A 106 2.27 -54.38 48.10
N PRO A 107 2.90 -53.47 47.33
CA PRO A 107 2.45 -53.20 45.98
C PRO A 107 2.66 -54.46 45.14
N ALA A 108 1.56 -55.03 44.64
CA ALA A 108 1.64 -55.98 43.53
C ALA A 108 2.44 -55.33 42.39
N PRO A 109 3.32 -56.08 41.69
CA PRO A 109 4.09 -55.53 40.60
C PRO A 109 3.13 -54.94 39.56
N ALA A 110 3.34 -53.66 39.22
CA ALA A 110 2.63 -53.01 38.13
C ALA A 110 2.78 -53.88 36.86
N PRO A 111 1.70 -54.12 36.09
CA PRO A 111 1.84 -54.78 34.80
C PRO A 111 2.80 -53.97 33.93
N ALA A 112 3.71 -54.67 33.25
CA ALA A 112 4.60 -54.05 32.27
C ALA A 112 3.77 -53.24 31.27
N PRO A 113 4.21 -52.02 30.89
CA PRO A 113 3.48 -51.22 29.91
C PRO A 113 3.31 -52.03 28.62
N GLU A 114 2.08 -52.10 28.11
CA GLU A 114 1.86 -52.58 26.74
C GLU A 114 2.74 -51.75 25.79
N PRO A 115 3.40 -52.39 24.81
CA PRO A 115 4.18 -51.64 23.83
C PRO A 115 3.27 -50.63 23.14
N ALA A 116 3.68 -49.36 23.16
CA ALA A 116 3.00 -48.31 22.42
C ALA A 116 2.82 -48.76 20.96
N PRO A 117 1.65 -48.54 20.35
CA PRO A 117 1.45 -48.87 18.95
C PRO A 117 2.52 -48.16 18.12
N ALA A 118 3.13 -48.90 17.19
CA ALA A 118 4.10 -48.34 16.26
C ALA A 118 3.51 -47.07 15.61
N PRO A 119 4.30 -45.99 15.44
CA PRO A 119 3.81 -44.79 14.78
C PRO A 119 3.26 -45.17 13.41
N ALA A 120 2.04 -44.70 13.11
CA ALA A 120 1.49 -44.82 11.78
C ALA A 120 2.51 -44.25 10.77
N PRO A 121 2.72 -44.91 9.62
CA PRO A 121 3.65 -44.40 8.62
C PRO A 121 3.25 -42.96 8.26
N GLU A 122 4.23 -42.06 8.24
CA GLU A 122 4.02 -40.69 7.77
C GLU A 122 3.35 -40.73 6.39
N PRO A 123 2.30 -39.92 6.15
CA PRO A 123 1.71 -39.80 4.84
C PRO A 123 2.81 -39.50 3.82
N ALA A 124 2.85 -40.26 2.72
CA ALA A 124 3.75 -39.96 1.63
C ALA A 124 3.58 -38.49 1.21
N PRO A 125 4.67 -37.76 0.94
CA PRO A 125 4.59 -36.35 0.55
C PRO A 125 3.66 -36.22 -0.67
N ALA A 126 2.70 -35.30 -0.58
CA ALA A 126 1.84 -34.98 -1.70
C ALA A 126 2.71 -34.63 -2.92
N PRO A 127 2.30 -35.05 -4.14
CA PRO A 127 3.06 -34.72 -5.34
C PRO A 127 3.29 -33.22 -5.41
N GLU A 128 4.53 -32.80 -5.62
CA GLU A 128 4.88 -31.40 -5.77
C GLU A 128 4.07 -30.81 -6.95
N PRO A 129 3.36 -29.69 -6.73
CA PRO A 129 2.64 -29.05 -7.81
C PRO A 129 3.60 -28.70 -8.94
N ALA A 130 3.18 -28.94 -10.18
CA ALA A 130 3.93 -28.54 -11.36
C ALA A 130 4.31 -27.04 -11.26
N PRO A 131 5.50 -26.64 -11.75
CA PRO A 131 5.96 -25.27 -11.61
C PRO A 131 4.95 -24.32 -12.26
N ALA A 132 4.38 -23.42 -11.46
CA ALA A 132 3.48 -22.40 -11.96
C ALA A 132 4.24 -21.50 -12.94
N VAL A 133 3.73 -21.37 -14.16
CA VAL A 133 4.27 -20.43 -15.14
C VAL A 133 3.76 -19.03 -14.77
N ALA A 134 4.67 -18.06 -14.68
CA ALA A 134 4.31 -16.69 -14.38
C ALA A 134 3.49 -16.06 -15.51
N VAL A 135 2.43 -15.34 -15.15
CA VAL A 135 1.59 -14.58 -16.08
C VAL A 135 2.11 -13.15 -16.13
N ASN A 136 2.91 -12.83 -17.15
CA ASN A 136 3.34 -11.46 -17.46
C ASN A 136 2.38 -10.85 -18.49
N ASP A 137 1.38 -10.13 -18.00
CA ASP A 137 0.40 -9.42 -18.81
C ASP A 137 0.21 -7.99 -18.27
N PRO A 138 1.07 -7.02 -18.66
CA PRO A 138 0.98 -5.64 -18.20
C PRO A 138 -0.38 -4.98 -18.44
N ALA A 139 -1.02 -5.26 -19.57
CA ALA A 139 -2.33 -4.70 -19.91
C ALA A 139 -3.43 -5.29 -19.01
N GLY A 140 -3.44 -6.62 -18.83
CA GLY A 140 -4.35 -7.28 -17.91
C GLY A 140 -4.13 -6.89 -16.46
N ALA A 141 -2.88 -6.68 -16.05
CA ALA A 141 -2.50 -6.19 -14.73
C ALA A 141 -3.05 -4.77 -14.48
N GLN A 142 -2.85 -3.84 -15.42
CA GLN A 142 -3.40 -2.48 -15.33
C GLN A 142 -4.93 -2.48 -15.29
N ALA A 143 -5.57 -3.27 -16.15
CA ALA A 143 -7.03 -3.39 -16.19
C ALA A 143 -7.57 -3.97 -14.87
N TYR A 144 -6.89 -4.96 -14.29
CA TYR A 144 -7.25 -5.50 -12.98
C TYR A 144 -7.12 -4.45 -11.89
N ALA A 145 -5.98 -3.76 -11.79
CA ALA A 145 -5.78 -2.71 -10.80
C ALA A 145 -6.84 -1.60 -10.90
N ALA A 146 -7.18 -1.16 -12.13
CA ALA A 146 -8.23 -0.18 -12.36
C ALA A 146 -9.61 -0.65 -11.84
N GLY A 147 -9.93 -1.93 -12.05
CA GLY A 147 -11.16 -2.55 -11.54
C GLY A 147 -11.24 -2.64 -10.01
N GLN A 148 -10.09 -2.67 -9.33
CA GLN A 148 -10.05 -2.76 -7.88
C GLN A 148 -10.18 -1.39 -7.18
N LEU A 149 -9.87 -0.26 -7.81
CA LEU A 149 -9.81 1.04 -7.12
C LEU A 149 -11.06 1.38 -6.30
N ALA A 150 -12.24 1.09 -6.82
CA ALA A 150 -13.50 1.38 -6.15
C ALA A 150 -13.67 0.59 -4.83
N SER A 151 -13.13 -0.63 -4.71
CA SER A 151 -13.20 -1.40 -3.46
C SER A 151 -12.35 -0.78 -2.35
N PHE A 152 -11.38 0.05 -2.70
CA PHE A 152 -10.54 0.81 -1.78
C PHE A 152 -11.13 2.21 -1.46
N GLY A 153 -12.30 2.55 -2.00
CA GLY A 153 -12.90 3.88 -1.87
C GLY A 153 -12.22 4.95 -2.72
N TRP A 154 -11.41 4.56 -3.71
CA TRP A 154 -10.70 5.47 -4.59
C TRP A 154 -11.46 5.76 -5.86
N ALA A 155 -11.43 7.02 -6.28
CA ALA A 155 -11.98 7.43 -7.56
C ALA A 155 -11.10 6.94 -8.73
N PRO A 156 -11.67 6.79 -9.95
CA PRO A 156 -10.94 6.29 -11.12
C PRO A 156 -9.70 7.11 -11.52
N ASP A 157 -9.64 8.38 -11.13
CA ASP A 157 -8.51 9.27 -11.41
C ASP A 157 -7.21 8.83 -10.70
N GLN A 158 -7.31 8.10 -9.59
CA GLN A 158 -6.16 7.50 -8.90
C GLN A 158 -5.36 6.55 -9.79
N MET A 159 -5.98 5.99 -10.83
CA MET A 159 -5.30 5.06 -11.75
C MET A 159 -4.12 5.71 -12.47
N GLN A 160 -4.15 7.02 -12.74
CA GLN A 160 -3.04 7.70 -13.41
C GLN A 160 -1.79 7.76 -12.51
N CYS A 161 -1.99 7.99 -11.21
CA CYS A 161 -0.91 7.97 -10.24
C CYS A 161 -0.34 6.56 -10.09
N LEU A 162 -1.20 5.55 -10.02
CA LEU A 162 -0.78 4.15 -9.91
C LEU A 162 -0.01 3.68 -11.14
N GLN A 163 -0.47 4.01 -12.34
CA GLN A 163 0.26 3.75 -13.60
C GLN A 163 1.66 4.34 -13.56
N THR A 164 1.78 5.63 -13.25
CA THR A 164 3.08 6.30 -13.16
C THR A 164 4.01 5.59 -12.18
N LEU A 165 3.49 5.24 -11.00
CA LEU A 165 4.25 4.60 -9.94
C LEU A 165 4.72 3.20 -10.35
N TRP A 166 3.81 2.29 -10.68
CA TRP A 166 4.17 0.90 -10.96
C TRP A 166 4.83 0.69 -12.33
N THR A 167 4.64 1.60 -13.29
CA THR A 167 5.46 1.64 -14.50
C THR A 167 6.92 1.94 -14.16
N LYS A 168 7.19 2.86 -13.22
CA LYS A 168 8.55 3.19 -12.77
C LYS A 168 9.21 2.02 -12.05
N GLU A 169 8.44 1.25 -11.29
CA GLU A 169 8.90 0.11 -10.50
C GLU A 169 9.30 -1.09 -11.38
N SER A 170 8.45 -1.47 -12.33
CA SER A 170 8.57 -2.78 -12.99
C SER A 170 8.08 -2.81 -14.44
N ASP A 171 7.58 -1.68 -14.96
CA ASP A 171 6.78 -1.65 -16.17
C ASP A 171 5.63 -2.68 -16.15
N TRP A 172 4.99 -2.83 -14.97
CA TRP A 172 3.89 -3.78 -14.73
C TRP A 172 4.23 -5.26 -15.01
N THR A 173 5.51 -5.62 -14.92
CA THR A 173 5.97 -6.99 -15.15
C THR A 173 5.94 -7.82 -13.85
N THR A 174 5.10 -8.87 -13.83
CA THR A 174 4.90 -9.80 -12.69
C THR A 174 6.19 -10.44 -12.20
N THR A 175 7.15 -10.69 -13.07
CA THR A 175 8.43 -11.31 -12.70
C THR A 175 9.60 -10.33 -12.65
N ALA A 176 9.34 -9.01 -12.67
CA ALA A 176 10.41 -8.02 -12.58
C ALA A 176 11.22 -8.23 -11.31
N THR A 177 12.54 -8.34 -11.45
CA THR A 177 13.46 -8.49 -10.32
C THR A 177 14.53 -7.44 -10.42
N ASN A 178 14.69 -6.63 -9.38
CA ASN A 178 15.81 -5.71 -9.28
C ASN A 178 17.09 -6.49 -8.92
N PRO A 179 18.13 -6.51 -9.78
CA PRO A 179 19.31 -7.33 -9.53
C PRO A 179 20.14 -6.91 -8.32
N SER A 180 20.04 -5.65 -7.90
CA SER A 180 20.84 -5.11 -6.81
C SER A 180 20.16 -5.33 -5.45
N SER A 181 18.85 -5.09 -5.37
CA SER A 181 18.10 -5.17 -4.10
C SER A 181 17.35 -6.48 -3.89
N GLY A 182 17.05 -7.22 -4.97
CA GLY A 182 16.16 -8.38 -4.93
C GLY A 182 14.67 -8.03 -4.84
N ALA A 183 14.30 -6.76 -4.98
CA ALA A 183 12.90 -6.34 -5.02
C ALA A 183 12.17 -7.01 -6.20
N TYR A 184 10.94 -7.46 -5.96
CA TYR A 184 10.26 -8.39 -6.86
C TYR A 184 8.84 -7.96 -7.25
N GLY A 185 8.47 -8.25 -8.49
CA GLY A 185 7.14 -8.14 -9.04
C GLY A 185 6.72 -6.73 -9.42
N ILE A 186 5.43 -6.57 -9.75
CA ILE A 186 4.83 -5.33 -10.23
C ILE A 186 5.12 -4.16 -9.27
N VAL A 187 4.99 -4.46 -7.98
CA VAL A 187 5.06 -3.48 -6.88
C VAL A 187 6.46 -3.34 -6.29
N GLN A 188 7.43 -4.13 -6.79
CA GLN A 188 8.81 -4.18 -6.28
C GLN A 188 8.89 -4.38 -4.76
N SER A 189 8.17 -5.37 -4.24
CA SER A 189 8.16 -5.69 -2.81
C SER A 189 9.51 -6.20 -2.32
N LEU A 190 9.93 -5.74 -1.14
CA LEU A 190 11.16 -6.18 -0.46
C LEU A 190 10.90 -6.48 1.04
N PRO A 191 11.07 -7.74 1.49
CA PRO A 191 11.24 -8.95 0.68
C PRO A 191 9.94 -9.35 -0.05
N ALA A 192 10.06 -10.11 -1.14
CA ALA A 192 8.94 -10.53 -1.99
C ALA A 192 7.87 -11.31 -1.22
N GLU A 193 8.29 -12.09 -0.22
CA GLU A 193 7.48 -12.95 0.64
C GLU A 193 6.37 -12.18 1.38
N LYS A 194 6.49 -10.86 1.53
CA LYS A 194 5.41 -10.03 2.09
C LYS A 194 4.11 -10.18 1.30
N MET A 195 4.20 -10.38 -0.01
CA MET A 195 3.04 -10.57 -0.88
C MET A 195 2.31 -11.91 -0.63
N ALA A 196 2.93 -12.85 0.10
CA ALA A 196 2.29 -14.11 0.45
C ALA A 196 1.02 -13.93 1.30
N SER A 197 0.86 -12.80 1.99
CA SER A 197 -0.37 -12.48 2.73
C SER A 197 -1.59 -12.28 1.82
N ALA A 198 -1.38 -11.91 0.55
CA ALA A 198 -2.44 -11.80 -0.45
C ALA A 198 -2.68 -13.10 -1.24
N GLY A 199 -1.73 -14.04 -1.19
CA GLY A 199 -1.82 -15.32 -1.89
C GLY A 199 -0.47 -16.03 -2.02
N ALA A 200 -0.48 -17.36 -1.94
CA ALA A 200 0.74 -18.18 -2.04
C ALA A 200 1.38 -18.15 -3.44
N ASP A 201 0.65 -17.72 -4.47
CA ASP A 201 1.06 -17.63 -5.87
C ASP A 201 1.66 -16.25 -6.25
N TYR A 202 2.09 -15.47 -5.25
CA TYR A 202 2.62 -14.11 -5.43
C TYR A 202 3.81 -14.00 -6.40
N LEU A 203 4.55 -15.09 -6.62
CA LEU A 203 5.67 -15.11 -7.59
C LEU A 203 5.21 -15.20 -9.05
N THR A 204 3.96 -15.56 -9.32
CA THR A 204 3.54 -15.90 -10.70
C THR A 204 2.23 -15.24 -11.11
N ASN A 205 1.49 -14.66 -10.15
CA ASN A 205 0.18 -14.08 -10.39
C ASN A 205 0.16 -12.56 -10.13
N TYR A 206 -0.06 -11.78 -11.21
CA TYR A 206 -0.18 -10.32 -11.09
C TYR A 206 -1.33 -9.89 -10.16
N ARG A 207 -2.40 -10.67 -10.04
CA ARG A 207 -3.56 -10.31 -9.21
C ARG A 207 -3.19 -10.29 -7.74
N THR A 208 -2.45 -11.32 -7.33
CA THR A 208 -1.92 -11.43 -5.96
C THR A 208 -1.00 -10.27 -5.62
N GLN A 209 -0.07 -9.92 -6.53
CA GLN A 209 0.83 -8.79 -6.34
C GLN A 209 0.09 -7.45 -6.29
N ILE A 210 -0.92 -7.26 -7.16
CA ILE A 210 -1.73 -6.04 -7.19
C ILE A 210 -2.55 -5.90 -5.92
N ASN A 211 -3.23 -6.95 -5.46
CA ASN A 211 -4.02 -6.90 -4.23
C ASN A 211 -3.16 -6.48 -3.05
N TRP A 212 -2.01 -7.12 -2.87
CA TRP A 212 -1.06 -6.74 -1.84
C TRP A 212 -0.58 -5.29 -1.98
N GLY A 213 -0.26 -4.85 -3.21
CA GLY A 213 0.22 -3.50 -3.47
C GLY A 213 -0.82 -2.42 -3.19
N LEU A 214 -2.10 -2.66 -3.51
CA LEU A 214 -3.19 -1.73 -3.23
C LEU A 214 -3.44 -1.63 -1.72
N ASP A 215 -3.45 -2.75 -0.99
CA ASP A 215 -3.55 -2.76 0.48
C ASP A 215 -2.41 -1.95 1.11
N TYR A 216 -1.17 -2.23 0.68
CA TYR A 216 0.02 -1.50 1.15
C TYR A 216 -0.09 0.01 0.88
N ILE A 217 -0.54 0.40 -0.31
CA ILE A 217 -0.75 1.82 -0.65
C ILE A 217 -1.80 2.45 0.27
N GLN A 218 -2.90 1.75 0.55
CA GLN A 218 -3.95 2.27 1.41
C GLN A 218 -3.47 2.48 2.84
N GLU A 219 -2.76 1.52 3.42
CA GLU A 219 -2.28 1.58 4.80
C GLU A 219 -1.22 2.67 5.02
N ARG A 220 -0.37 2.92 4.00
CA ARG A 220 0.84 3.73 4.15
C ARG A 220 0.73 5.13 3.57
N TYR A 221 -0.02 5.26 2.48
CA TYR A 221 -0.12 6.49 1.69
C TYR A 221 -1.54 6.98 1.48
N GLN A 222 -2.54 6.21 1.94
CA GLN A 222 -3.97 6.51 1.92
C GLN A 222 -4.58 6.49 0.50
N SER A 223 -3.80 6.80 -0.54
CA SER A 223 -4.20 6.68 -1.94
C SER A 223 -3.00 6.53 -2.90
N PRO A 224 -3.22 6.05 -4.14
CA PRO A 224 -2.17 5.99 -5.16
C PRO A 224 -1.52 7.34 -5.46
N CYS A 225 -2.29 8.43 -5.48
CA CYS A 225 -1.70 9.77 -5.65
C CYS A 225 -0.94 10.23 -4.40
N GLY A 226 -1.34 9.82 -3.20
CA GLY A 226 -0.55 10.00 -1.99
C GLY A 226 0.81 9.30 -2.08
N ALA A 227 0.83 8.06 -2.57
CA ALA A 227 2.04 7.28 -2.77
C ALA A 227 2.96 7.91 -3.81
N LEU A 228 2.41 8.34 -4.95
CA LEU A 228 3.20 9.01 -5.99
C LEU A 228 3.77 10.35 -5.52
N ASN A 229 3.02 11.14 -4.76
CA ASN A 229 3.54 12.38 -4.19
C ASN A 229 4.68 12.11 -3.21
N PHE A 230 4.55 11.07 -2.39
CA PHE A 230 5.62 10.62 -1.51
C PHE A 230 6.86 10.16 -2.32
N HIS A 231 6.67 9.42 -3.40
CA HIS A 231 7.72 9.02 -4.32
C HIS A 231 8.49 10.20 -4.89
N TYR A 232 7.82 11.27 -5.33
CA TYR A 232 8.51 12.46 -5.85
C TYR A 232 9.40 13.15 -4.81
N ALA A 233 9.06 13.07 -3.52
CA ALA A 233 9.84 13.66 -2.46
C ALA A 233 11.01 12.77 -1.99
N ASN A 234 10.86 11.44 -2.09
CA ASN A 234 11.77 10.50 -1.42
C ASN A 234 12.49 9.52 -2.35
N ASN A 235 12.04 9.40 -3.61
CA ASN A 235 12.49 8.40 -4.60
C ASN A 235 12.21 6.94 -4.19
N TRP A 236 11.27 6.73 -3.27
CA TRP A 236 10.71 5.43 -2.88
C TRP A 236 9.26 5.63 -2.43
N TYR A 237 8.48 4.55 -2.41
CA TYR A 237 7.18 4.46 -1.76
C TYR A 237 7.04 3.05 -1.15
#